data_AF-A0A5C8DHX3-F1
#
_entry.id   AF-A0A5C8DHX3-F1
#
_cell.length_a   1.000
_cell.length_b   1.000
_cell.length_c   1.000
_cell.angle_alpha   90.00
_cell.angle_beta   90.00
_cell.angle_gamma   90.00
#
_symmetry.space_group_name_H-M   'P 1'
#
loop_
_entity.id
_entity.type
_entity.pdbx_description
1 polymer ?
#
loop_
_entity_poly.entity_id
_entity_poly.type
_entity_poly.pdbx_seq_one_letter_code
_entity_poly.pdbx_strand_id
1 'polypeptide(L)'
;MVEFNHFRMQAGLPSFVLSASEWIEKTNATGIIVKKGKYGGTYAHKDIAFEFGSAISVPFKLYLITEFQRLKEEEQEVIGWSAKRELAKLNYHIHTDAIKHNLIPAELTPAQISIIYASEADVLNVALFGITAKRWRDVNPDLKGNIRDYATINELICLSNMENLNAVFINENLTQKERLVKLNKIAIQQMSILQDVDKRKLLKRNLCQCGYGW
;
A
#
# COMPACT_ATOMS: atom_id res chain seq x y z
N MET A 1 -42.70 -23.57 -14.76
CA MET A 1 -42.76 -22.58 -15.85
C MET A 1 -44.08 -21.80 -15.90
N VAL A 2 -45.21 -22.35 -15.42
CA VAL A 2 -46.52 -21.67 -15.45
C VAL A 2 -46.69 -20.62 -14.34
N GLU A 3 -46.20 -20.87 -13.12
CA GLU A 3 -46.34 -19.95 -11.99
C GLU A 3 -45.53 -18.66 -12.11
N PHE A 4 -44.29 -18.72 -12.62
CA PHE A 4 -43.48 -17.51 -12.87
C PHE A 4 -44.15 -16.55 -13.86
N ASN A 5 -44.79 -17.06 -14.91
CA ASN A 5 -45.54 -16.23 -15.86
C ASN A 5 -46.78 -15.60 -15.22
N HIS A 6 -47.44 -16.30 -14.29
CA HIS A 6 -48.57 -15.75 -13.53
C HIS A 6 -48.13 -14.59 -12.62
N PHE A 7 -46.99 -14.76 -11.94
CA PHE A 7 -46.36 -13.68 -11.17
C PHE A 7 -45.98 -12.49 -12.05
N ARG A 8 -45.34 -12.75 -13.20
CA ARG A 8 -44.93 -11.70 -14.13
C ARG A 8 -46.13 -10.94 -14.71
N MET A 9 -47.25 -11.62 -14.93
CA MET A 9 -48.51 -11.01 -15.41
C MET A 9 -49.21 -10.15 -14.36
N GLN A 10 -49.04 -10.47 -13.07
CA GLN A 10 -49.66 -9.72 -11.97
C GLN A 10 -48.75 -8.62 -11.41
N ALA A 11 -47.43 -8.77 -11.56
CA ALA A 11 -46.44 -7.77 -11.18
C ALA A 11 -46.69 -6.46 -11.94
N GLY A 12 -47.15 -5.42 -11.22
CA GLY A 12 -47.50 -4.12 -11.78
C GLY A 12 -48.99 -3.76 -11.68
N LEU A 13 -49.87 -4.71 -11.33
CA LEU A 13 -51.25 -4.39 -10.93
C LEU A 13 -51.23 -3.70 -9.56
N PRO A 14 -52.01 -2.60 -9.35
CA PRO A 14 -52.07 -1.92 -8.05
C PRO A 14 -52.50 -2.82 -6.88
N SER A 15 -53.23 -3.90 -7.18
CA SER A 15 -53.72 -4.88 -6.22
C SER A 15 -52.75 -6.03 -5.95
N PHE A 16 -51.63 -6.11 -6.68
CA PHE A 16 -50.68 -7.20 -6.50
C PHE A 16 -49.80 -6.93 -5.28
N VAL A 17 -50.11 -7.62 -4.19
CA VAL A 17 -49.32 -7.65 -2.96
C VAL A 17 -48.89 -9.09 -2.74
N LEU A 18 -47.58 -9.32 -2.60
CA LEU A 18 -47.02 -10.63 -2.30
C LEU A 18 -46.28 -10.58 -0.97
N SER A 19 -46.70 -11.38 0.00
CA SER A 19 -46.00 -11.47 1.27
C SER A 19 -44.69 -12.26 1.14
N ALA A 20 -43.73 -12.00 2.03
CA ALA A 20 -42.48 -12.74 2.07
C ALA A 20 -42.68 -14.26 2.26
N SER A 21 -43.69 -14.67 3.03
CA SER A 21 -44.05 -16.08 3.20
C SER A 21 -44.53 -16.71 1.89
N GLU A 22 -45.44 -16.05 1.17
CA GLU A 22 -45.96 -16.55 -0.11
C GLU A 22 -44.87 -16.60 -1.19
N TRP A 23 -43.93 -15.64 -1.18
CA TRP A 23 -42.76 -15.68 -2.06
C TRP A 23 -41.91 -16.91 -1.78
N ILE A 24 -41.58 -17.19 -0.51
CA ILE A 24 -40.79 -18.37 -0.13
C ILE A 24 -41.49 -19.65 -0.58
N GLU A 25 -42.78 -19.79 -0.29
CA GLU A 25 -43.54 -21.00 -0.62
C GLU A 25 -43.65 -21.23 -2.13
N LYS A 26 -43.92 -20.18 -2.91
CA LYS A 26 -44.18 -20.30 -4.35
C LYS A 26 -42.91 -20.37 -5.19
N THR A 27 -41.79 -19.81 -4.74
CA THR A 27 -40.54 -19.80 -5.52
C THR A 27 -39.45 -20.68 -4.93
N ASN A 28 -39.70 -21.33 -3.80
CA ASN A 28 -38.68 -22.04 -3.02
C ASN A 28 -37.47 -21.14 -2.71
N ALA A 29 -37.73 -19.86 -2.37
CA ALA A 29 -36.67 -18.88 -2.12
C ALA A 29 -35.80 -19.28 -0.93
N THR A 30 -34.49 -19.23 -1.10
CA THR A 30 -33.52 -19.47 -0.03
C THR A 30 -33.00 -18.15 0.53
N GLY A 31 -32.61 -18.15 1.81
CA GLY A 31 -32.03 -16.97 2.45
C GLY A 31 -33.03 -15.94 3.00
N ILE A 32 -34.35 -16.21 2.95
CA ILE A 32 -35.39 -15.44 3.66
C ILE A 32 -36.18 -16.40 4.56
N ILE A 33 -36.45 -16.00 5.80
CA ILE A 33 -37.15 -16.80 6.80
C ILE A 33 -38.23 -15.94 7.43
N VAL A 34 -39.47 -16.41 7.41
CA VAL A 34 -40.58 -15.77 8.14
C VAL A 34 -40.94 -16.60 9.36
N LYS A 35 -40.88 -16.00 10.55
CA LYS A 35 -41.31 -16.61 11.81
C LYS A 35 -42.57 -15.92 12.32
N LYS A 36 -43.57 -16.70 12.75
CA LYS A 36 -44.80 -16.20 13.39
C LYS A 36 -44.65 -16.21 14.92
N GLY A 37 -45.33 -15.30 15.63
CA GLY A 37 -45.38 -15.25 17.10
C GLY A 37 -44.89 -13.94 17.71
N LYS A 38 -44.82 -13.87 19.05
CA LYS A 38 -44.46 -12.67 19.83
C LYS A 38 -43.06 -12.09 19.51
N TYR A 39 -42.15 -12.93 19.03
CA TYR A 39 -40.82 -12.56 18.51
C TYR A 39 -40.67 -12.95 17.03
N GLY A 40 -41.80 -12.94 16.31
CA GLY A 40 -41.83 -13.20 14.88
C GLY A 40 -41.26 -12.05 14.07
N GLY A 41 -40.98 -12.33 12.79
CA GLY A 41 -40.40 -11.37 11.87
C GLY A 41 -39.97 -12.02 10.56
N THR A 42 -39.64 -11.17 9.59
CA THR A 42 -38.99 -11.60 8.35
C THR A 42 -37.49 -11.34 8.51
N TYR A 43 -36.71 -12.41 8.45
CA TYR A 43 -35.26 -12.39 8.52
C TYR A 43 -34.69 -12.76 7.16
N ALA A 44 -33.53 -12.21 6.82
CA ALA A 44 -32.85 -12.56 5.59
C ALA A 44 -31.35 -12.71 5.82
N HIS A 45 -30.68 -13.43 4.91
CA HIS A 45 -29.23 -13.41 4.82
C HIS A 45 -28.74 -11.95 4.72
N LYS A 46 -27.61 -11.64 5.34
CA LYS A 46 -27.09 -10.27 5.45
C LYS A 46 -27.04 -9.53 4.10
N ASP A 47 -26.64 -10.21 3.02
CA ASP A 47 -26.53 -9.59 1.69
C ASP A 47 -27.92 -9.24 1.13
N ILE A 48 -28.89 -10.13 1.29
CA ILE A 48 -30.29 -9.88 0.89
C ILE A 48 -30.87 -8.73 1.73
N ALA A 49 -30.62 -8.72 3.04
CA ALA A 49 -31.06 -7.66 3.93
C ALA A 49 -30.41 -6.30 3.58
N PHE A 50 -29.14 -6.29 3.19
CA PHE A 50 -28.43 -5.09 2.74
C PHE A 50 -28.99 -4.54 1.43
N GLU A 51 -29.35 -5.39 0.48
CA GLU A 51 -30.00 -4.95 -0.76
C GLU A 51 -31.37 -4.33 -0.49
N PHE A 52 -32.21 -4.97 0.32
CA PHE A 52 -33.51 -4.40 0.71
C PHE A 52 -33.35 -3.09 1.50
N GLY A 53 -32.43 -3.06 2.47
CA GLY A 53 -32.13 -1.85 3.24
C GLY A 53 -31.65 -0.71 2.34
N SER A 54 -30.81 -1.01 1.35
CA SER A 54 -30.28 -0.03 0.40
C SER A 54 -31.34 0.47 -0.59
N ALA A 55 -32.29 -0.37 -0.97
CA ALA A 55 -33.40 0.00 -1.85
C ALA A 55 -34.41 0.93 -1.18
N ILE A 56 -34.61 0.77 0.14
CA ILE A 56 -35.62 1.50 0.92
C ILE A 56 -35.03 2.74 1.61
N SER A 57 -33.74 2.72 1.94
CA SER A 57 -33.08 3.79 2.70
C SER A 57 -31.81 4.29 2.01
N VAL A 58 -31.92 5.48 1.42
CA VAL A 58 -30.77 6.18 0.83
C VAL A 58 -29.63 6.41 1.85
N PRO A 59 -29.91 6.84 3.11
CA PRO A 59 -28.85 6.97 4.12
C PRO A 59 -28.13 5.66 4.42
N PHE A 60 -28.86 4.54 4.49
CA PHE A 60 -28.25 3.22 4.73
C PHE A 60 -27.33 2.81 3.58
N LYS A 61 -27.77 3.04 2.33
CA LYS A 61 -26.96 2.77 1.14
C LYS A 61 -25.68 3.61 1.12
N LEU A 62 -25.77 4.89 1.43
CA LEU A 62 -24.61 5.78 1.52
C LEU A 62 -23.63 5.29 2.59
N TYR A 63 -24.14 4.91 3.77
CA TYR A 63 -23.31 4.37 4.86
C TYR A 63 -22.53 3.12 4.43
N LEU A 64 -23.18 2.16 3.76
CA LEU A 64 -22.51 0.96 3.25
C LEU A 64 -21.39 1.30 2.24
N ILE A 65 -21.65 2.26 1.34
CA ILE A 65 -20.66 2.68 0.35
C ILE A 65 -19.47 3.35 1.03
N THR A 66 -19.71 4.29 1.94
CA THR A 66 -18.65 5.01 2.65
C THR A 66 -17.81 4.07 3.51
N GLU A 67 -18.45 3.10 4.17
CA GLU A 67 -17.74 2.15 5.01
C GLU A 67 -16.92 1.15 4.19
N PHE A 68 -17.43 0.71 3.04
CA PHE A 68 -16.65 -0.09 2.10
C PHE A 68 -15.43 0.67 1.57
N GLN A 69 -15.58 1.96 1.23
CA GLN A 69 -14.48 2.81 0.80
C GLN A 69 -13.42 2.96 1.89
N ARG A 70 -13.83 3.25 3.14
CA ARG A 70 -12.93 3.32 4.31
C ARG A 70 -12.12 2.05 4.49
N LEU A 71 -12.77 0.88 4.45
CA LEU A 71 -12.10 -0.42 4.58
C LEU A 71 -11.10 -0.67 3.44
N LYS A 72 -11.44 -0.28 2.21
CA LYS A 72 -10.54 -0.44 1.06
C LYS A 72 -9.31 0.45 1.14
N GLU A 73 -9.47 1.67 1.65
CA GLU A 73 -8.35 2.58 1.91
C GLU A 73 -7.41 1.99 2.97
N GLU A 74 -7.94 1.47 4.07
CA GLU A 74 -7.16 0.80 5.13
C GLU A 74 -6.42 -0.45 4.61
N GLU A 75 -7.09 -1.30 3.82
CA GLU A 75 -6.45 -2.47 3.19
C GLU A 75 -5.29 -2.07 2.26
N GLN A 76 -5.45 -1.01 1.47
CA GLN A 76 -4.39 -0.53 0.56
C GLN A 76 -3.16 -0.04 1.32
N GLU A 77 -3.34 0.65 2.45
CA GLU A 77 -2.22 1.09 3.28
C GLU A 77 -1.41 -0.11 3.82
N VAL A 78 -2.09 -1.16 4.28
CA VAL A 78 -1.44 -2.37 4.80
C VAL A 78 -0.70 -3.12 3.69
N ILE A 79 -1.30 -3.28 2.51
CA ILE A 79 -0.66 -3.93 1.36
C ILE A 79 0.56 -3.13 0.88
N GLY A 80 0.43 -1.81 0.79
CA GLY A 80 1.54 -0.93 0.44
C GLY A 80 2.68 -1.01 1.46
N TRP A 81 2.36 -1.13 2.74
CA TRP A 81 3.35 -1.28 3.81
C TRP A 81 4.09 -2.62 3.75
N SER A 82 3.38 -3.73 3.55
CA SER A 82 4.01 -5.06 3.47
C SER A 82 4.91 -5.18 2.24
N ALA A 83 4.45 -4.71 1.08
CA ALA A 83 5.22 -4.72 -0.16
C ALA A 83 6.50 -3.88 -0.05
N LYS A 84 6.43 -2.68 0.56
CA LYS A 84 7.61 -1.83 0.82
C LYS A 84 8.63 -2.54 1.71
N ARG A 85 8.16 -3.24 2.76
CA ARG A 85 9.04 -3.94 3.69
C ARG A 85 9.74 -5.13 3.05
N GLU A 86 9.02 -5.92 2.26
CA GLU A 86 9.61 -7.06 1.55
C GLU A 86 10.59 -6.59 0.46
N LEU A 87 10.26 -5.54 -0.30
CA LEU A 87 11.20 -4.92 -1.24
C LEU A 87 12.49 -4.44 -0.54
N ALA A 88 12.37 -3.74 0.60
CA ALA A 88 13.54 -3.27 1.34
C ALA A 88 14.44 -4.42 1.83
N LYS A 89 13.86 -5.52 2.34
CA LYS A 89 14.62 -6.71 2.76
C LYS A 89 15.35 -7.36 1.58
N LEU A 90 14.65 -7.54 0.46
CA LEU A 90 15.19 -8.19 -0.73
C LEU A 90 16.36 -7.36 -1.29
N ASN A 91 16.20 -6.03 -1.32
CA ASN A 91 17.25 -5.09 -1.73
C ASN A 91 18.48 -5.15 -0.82
N TYR A 92 18.27 -5.23 0.51
CA TYR A 92 19.37 -5.42 1.46
C TYR A 92 20.16 -6.71 1.17
N HIS A 93 19.47 -7.83 0.96
CA HIS A 93 20.12 -9.11 0.65
C HIS A 93 20.93 -9.07 -0.65
N ILE A 94 20.36 -8.55 -1.74
CA ILE A 94 21.04 -8.41 -3.04
C ILE A 94 22.31 -7.55 -2.89
N HIS A 95 22.22 -6.44 -2.18
CA HIS A 95 23.35 -5.55 -1.95
C HIS A 95 24.44 -6.19 -1.10
N THR A 96 24.07 -6.83 0.01
CA THR A 96 25.04 -7.52 0.87
C THR A 96 25.74 -8.67 0.17
N ASP A 97 25.02 -9.44 -0.66
CA ASP A 97 25.60 -10.56 -1.40
C ASP A 97 26.59 -10.08 -2.46
N ALA A 98 26.28 -9.01 -3.19
CA ALA A 98 27.22 -8.42 -4.16
C ALA A 98 28.51 -7.92 -3.50
N ILE A 99 28.43 -7.31 -2.32
CA ILE A 99 29.62 -6.93 -1.53
C ILE A 99 30.40 -8.19 -1.12
N LYS A 100 29.71 -9.19 -0.57
CA LYS A 100 30.33 -10.40 -0.05
C LYS A 100 31.07 -11.19 -1.12
N HIS A 101 30.51 -11.31 -2.32
CA HIS A 101 31.09 -12.12 -3.38
C HIS A 101 32.20 -11.43 -4.17
N ASN A 102 32.16 -10.10 -4.30
CA ASN A 102 33.09 -9.37 -5.17
C ASN A 102 34.11 -8.50 -4.42
N LEU A 103 33.77 -8.03 -3.22
CA LEU A 103 34.60 -7.06 -2.48
C LEU A 103 35.26 -7.65 -1.22
N ILE A 104 34.85 -8.83 -0.76
CA ILE A 104 35.41 -9.50 0.41
C ILE A 104 36.30 -10.68 -0.04
N PRO A 105 37.63 -10.56 0.04
CA PRO A 105 38.56 -11.68 -0.09
C PRO A 105 38.30 -12.79 0.93
N ALA A 106 38.62 -14.04 0.57
CA ALA A 106 38.32 -15.24 1.35
C ALA A 106 38.98 -15.31 2.74
N GLU A 107 40.00 -14.50 3.00
CA GLU A 107 40.85 -14.59 4.20
C GLU A 107 40.74 -13.37 5.14
N LEU A 108 39.70 -12.55 5.00
CA LEU A 108 39.53 -11.37 5.86
C LEU A 108 38.99 -11.70 7.25
N THR A 109 39.51 -10.98 8.25
CA THR A 109 38.97 -11.01 9.61
C THR A 109 37.59 -10.33 9.68
N PRO A 110 36.73 -10.70 10.65
CA PRO A 110 35.42 -10.04 10.85
C PRO A 110 35.51 -8.51 11.00
N ALA A 111 36.59 -8.01 11.60
CA ALA A 111 36.81 -6.56 11.75
C ALA A 111 37.05 -5.88 10.40
N GLN A 112 37.86 -6.48 9.52
CA GLN A 112 38.11 -5.95 8.16
C GLN A 112 36.85 -6.01 7.30
N ILE A 113 36.06 -7.08 7.43
CA ILE A 113 34.76 -7.21 6.77
C ILE A 113 33.81 -6.08 7.18
N SER A 114 33.72 -5.77 8.48
CA SER A 114 32.91 -4.68 8.99
C SER A 114 33.33 -3.31 8.42
N ILE A 115 34.63 -3.07 8.28
CA ILE A 115 35.17 -1.83 7.68
C ILE A 115 34.75 -1.70 6.21
N ILE A 116 34.78 -2.78 5.44
CA ILE A 116 34.36 -2.79 4.04
C ILE A 116 32.87 -2.48 3.93
N TYR A 117 32.02 -3.13 4.73
CA TYR A 117 30.59 -2.84 4.75
C TYR A 117 30.30 -1.38 5.14
N ALA A 118 31.00 -0.85 6.15
CA ALA A 118 30.84 0.54 6.56
C ALA A 118 31.26 1.53 5.45
N SER A 119 32.36 1.23 4.76
CA SER A 119 32.85 2.02 3.61
C SER A 119 31.83 2.03 2.46
N GLU A 120 31.28 0.86 2.11
CA GLU A 120 30.27 0.75 1.05
C GLU A 120 28.93 1.42 1.42
N ALA A 121 28.54 1.38 2.70
CA ALA A 121 27.40 2.14 3.19
C ALA A 121 27.63 3.67 3.07
N ASP A 122 28.87 4.12 3.32
CA ASP A 122 29.22 5.54 3.17
C ASP A 122 29.21 6.02 1.72
N VAL A 123 29.47 5.16 0.73
CA VAL A 123 29.27 5.50 -0.70
C VAL A 123 27.82 5.94 -0.96
N LEU A 124 26.85 5.19 -0.42
CA LEU A 124 25.44 5.51 -0.57
C LEU A 124 25.04 6.78 0.19
N ASN A 125 25.56 6.94 1.41
CA ASN A 125 25.32 8.13 2.22
C ASN A 125 25.85 9.40 1.55
N VAL A 126 27.07 9.34 1.02
CA VAL A 126 27.69 10.47 0.31
C VAL A 126 26.98 10.73 -1.02
N ALA A 127 26.55 9.68 -1.73
CA ALA A 127 25.81 9.82 -2.98
C ALA A 127 24.49 10.59 -2.80
N LEU A 128 23.77 10.36 -1.70
CA LEU A 128 22.47 10.99 -1.46
C LEU A 128 22.55 12.26 -0.61
N PHE A 129 23.23 12.19 0.53
CA PHE A 129 23.25 13.24 1.56
C PHE A 129 24.51 14.10 1.52
N GLY A 130 25.52 13.71 0.74
CA GLY A 130 26.79 14.44 0.64
C GLY A 130 27.70 14.33 1.87
N ILE A 131 27.37 13.49 2.86
CA ILE A 131 28.13 13.32 4.10
C ILE A 131 28.28 11.85 4.47
N THR A 132 29.36 11.52 5.18
CA THR A 132 29.58 10.17 5.73
C THR A 132 28.84 9.98 7.05
N ALA A 133 28.63 8.73 7.45
CA ALA A 133 28.00 8.37 8.73
C ALA A 133 28.79 8.89 9.93
N LYS A 134 30.11 8.99 9.82
CA LYS A 134 30.94 9.63 10.87
C LYS A 134 30.67 11.13 10.93
N ARG A 135 30.75 11.83 9.79
CA ARG A 135 30.53 13.28 9.75
C ARG A 135 29.13 13.66 10.22
N TRP A 136 28.12 12.88 9.86
CA TRP A 136 26.75 13.07 10.33
C TRP A 136 26.62 12.96 11.86
N ARG A 137 27.30 11.98 12.48
CA ARG A 137 27.34 11.86 13.96
C ARG A 137 28.06 13.04 14.61
N ASP A 138 29.17 13.48 14.02
CA ASP A 138 29.95 14.60 14.53
C ASP A 138 29.15 15.92 14.53
N VAL A 139 28.29 16.14 13.52
CA VAL A 139 27.44 17.34 13.43
C VAL A 139 26.10 17.20 14.16
N ASN A 140 25.70 15.99 14.59
CA ASN A 140 24.47 15.72 15.32
C ASN A 140 24.74 14.96 16.63
N PRO A 141 25.49 15.53 17.59
CA PRO A 141 25.89 14.83 18.82
C PRO A 141 24.71 14.48 19.72
N ASP A 142 23.62 15.26 19.67
CA ASP A 142 22.45 15.07 20.53
C ASP A 142 21.39 14.13 19.92
N LEU A 143 21.55 13.75 18.65
CA LEU A 143 20.62 12.85 17.97
C LEU A 143 21.05 11.39 18.15
N LYS A 144 20.12 10.55 18.61
CA LYS A 144 20.33 9.10 18.72
C LYS A 144 20.03 8.43 17.38
N GLY A 145 20.83 7.45 16.99
CA GLY A 145 20.60 6.66 15.77
C GLY A 145 21.59 6.98 14.65
N ASN A 146 21.16 6.79 13.41
CA ASN A 146 21.95 7.03 12.20
C ASN A 146 21.22 7.95 11.21
N ILE A 147 21.91 8.44 10.19
CA ILE A 147 21.36 9.38 9.20
C ILE A 147 20.06 8.91 8.52
N ARG A 148 19.88 7.60 8.32
CA ARG A 148 18.69 7.03 7.68
C ARG A 148 17.45 7.12 8.58
N ASP A 149 17.62 7.14 9.90
CA ASP A 149 16.51 7.27 10.86
C ASP A 149 15.84 8.67 10.77
N TYR A 150 16.56 9.65 10.21
CA TYR A 150 16.11 11.03 10.05
C TYR A 150 15.85 11.39 8.58
N ALA A 151 15.87 10.41 7.67
CA ALA A 151 15.63 10.61 6.25
C ALA A 151 14.12 10.63 5.93
N THR A 152 13.75 11.41 4.93
CA THR A 152 12.38 11.45 4.38
C THR A 152 12.06 10.15 3.64
N ILE A 153 10.77 9.88 3.41
CA ILE A 153 10.31 8.70 2.67
C ILE A 153 10.94 8.65 1.25
N ASN A 154 11.05 9.80 0.59
CA ASN A 154 11.63 9.87 -0.76
C ASN A 154 13.13 9.56 -0.76
N GLU A 155 13.85 10.04 0.25
CA GLU A 155 15.27 9.70 0.44
C GLU A 155 15.46 8.20 0.73
N LEU A 156 14.59 7.60 1.55
CA LEU A 156 14.61 6.16 1.81
C LEU A 156 14.32 5.32 0.56
N ILE A 157 13.38 5.75 -0.28
CA ILE A 157 13.10 5.12 -1.59
C ILE A 157 14.33 5.21 -2.49
N CYS A 158 14.95 6.40 -2.56
CA CYS A 158 16.13 6.62 -3.38
C CYS A 158 17.32 5.77 -2.90
N LEU A 159 17.56 5.70 -1.58
CA LEU A 159 18.55 4.81 -0.96
C LEU A 159 18.33 3.36 -1.38
N SER A 160 17.11 2.85 -1.23
CA SER A 160 16.81 1.45 -1.53
C SER A 160 17.05 1.11 -3.01
N ASN A 161 16.74 2.04 -3.91
CA ASN A 161 17.06 1.86 -5.32
C ASN A 161 18.58 1.95 -5.59
N MET A 162 19.29 2.87 -4.93
CA MET A 162 20.74 2.97 -5.07
C MET A 162 21.48 1.75 -4.53
N GLU A 163 20.98 1.09 -3.48
CA GLU A 163 21.52 -0.18 -2.97
C GLU A 163 21.53 -1.25 -4.08
N ASN A 164 20.41 -1.40 -4.79
CA ASN A 164 20.31 -2.33 -5.92
C ASN A 164 21.27 -1.96 -7.07
N LEU A 165 21.30 -0.69 -7.47
CA LEU A 165 22.18 -0.23 -8.54
C LEU A 165 23.65 -0.40 -8.18
N ASN A 166 24.01 -0.13 -6.92
CA ASN A 166 25.36 -0.31 -6.44
C ASN A 166 25.77 -1.78 -6.50
N ALA A 167 24.87 -2.72 -6.17
CA ALA A 167 25.10 -4.15 -6.32
C ALA A 167 25.41 -4.54 -7.78
N VAL A 168 24.64 -4.00 -8.74
CA VAL A 168 24.89 -4.20 -10.17
C VAL A 168 26.25 -3.65 -10.56
N PHE A 169 26.58 -2.42 -10.15
CA PHE A 169 27.86 -1.80 -10.49
C PHE A 169 29.06 -2.53 -9.87
N ILE A 170 28.89 -3.13 -8.69
CA ILE A 170 29.90 -3.99 -8.07
C ILE A 170 30.15 -5.23 -8.95
N ASN A 171 29.09 -5.89 -9.41
CA ASN A 171 29.20 -7.05 -10.31
C ASN A 171 29.83 -6.69 -11.67
N GLU A 172 29.61 -5.47 -12.14
CA GLU A 172 30.24 -4.93 -13.35
C GLU A 172 31.71 -4.49 -13.12
N ASN A 173 32.26 -4.69 -11.92
CA ASN A 173 33.63 -4.32 -11.53
C ASN A 173 33.93 -2.82 -11.62
N LEU A 174 32.93 -1.96 -11.45
CA LEU A 174 33.17 -0.51 -11.38
C LEU A 174 33.89 -0.14 -10.09
N THR A 175 34.85 0.78 -10.20
CA THR A 175 35.57 1.28 -9.02
C THR A 175 34.62 2.06 -8.11
N GLN A 176 34.90 2.08 -6.81
CA GLN A 176 34.06 2.77 -5.83
C GLN A 176 33.84 4.25 -6.18
N LYS A 177 34.87 4.92 -6.73
CA LYS A 177 34.79 6.31 -7.19
C LYS A 177 33.80 6.48 -8.35
N GLU A 178 33.84 5.60 -9.34
CA GLU A 178 32.91 5.64 -10.48
C GLU A 178 31.48 5.37 -10.04
N ARG A 179 31.30 4.39 -9.15
CA ARG A 179 30.00 4.07 -8.56
C ARG A 179 29.41 5.27 -7.83
N LEU A 180 30.19 5.93 -6.97
CA LEU A 180 29.76 7.13 -6.25
C LEU A 180 29.26 8.22 -7.19
N VAL A 181 30.02 8.55 -8.25
CA VAL A 181 29.64 9.58 -9.22
C VAL A 181 28.36 9.21 -9.97
N LYS A 182 28.23 7.95 -10.41
CA LYS A 182 27.00 7.48 -11.08
C LYS A 182 25.80 7.51 -10.15
N LEU A 183 25.95 6.99 -8.93
CA LEU A 183 24.88 6.94 -7.92
C LEU A 183 24.41 8.34 -7.54
N ASN A 184 25.31 9.30 -7.35
CA ASN A 184 24.92 10.68 -7.05
C ASN A 184 24.10 11.32 -8.18
N LYS A 185 24.49 11.12 -9.45
CA LYS A 185 23.72 11.61 -10.60
C LYS A 185 22.31 11.02 -10.62
N ILE A 186 22.19 9.72 -10.36
CA ILE A 186 20.90 9.02 -10.31
C ILE A 186 20.07 9.51 -9.12
N ALA A 187 20.69 9.72 -7.95
CA ALA A 187 20.03 10.24 -6.77
C ALA A 187 19.41 11.62 -7.02
N ILE A 188 20.16 12.54 -7.62
CA ILE A 188 19.68 13.88 -7.99
C ILE A 188 18.47 13.79 -8.91
N GLN A 189 18.54 12.95 -9.94
CA GLN A 189 17.43 12.75 -10.88
C GLN A 189 16.18 12.18 -10.19
N GLN A 190 16.35 11.15 -9.36
CA GLN A 190 15.23 10.53 -8.64
C GLN A 190 14.58 11.48 -7.64
N MET A 191 15.37 12.22 -6.88
CA MET A 191 14.85 13.19 -5.92
C MET A 191 14.07 14.31 -6.62
N SER A 192 14.54 14.79 -7.78
CA SER A 192 13.80 15.77 -8.59
C SER A 192 12.43 15.23 -9.01
N ILE A 193 12.37 13.98 -9.50
CA ILE A 193 11.11 13.36 -9.95
C ILE A 193 10.16 13.13 -8.78
N LEU A 194 10.65 12.60 -7.65
CA LEU A 194 9.82 12.30 -6.49
C LEU A 194 9.21 13.57 -5.87
N GLN A 195 9.98 14.65 -5.79
CA GLN A 195 9.49 15.94 -5.33
C GLN A 195 8.38 16.49 -6.24
N ASP A 196 8.49 16.32 -7.56
CA ASP A 196 7.47 16.76 -8.49
C ASP A 196 6.19 15.92 -8.42
N VAL A 197 6.31 14.61 -8.19
CA VAL A 197 5.16 13.73 -7.95
C VAL A 197 4.40 14.13 -6.69
N ASP A 198 5.11 14.44 -5.60
CA ASP A 198 4.48 14.88 -4.36
C ASP A 198 3.77 16.22 -4.50
N LYS A 199 4.38 17.19 -5.21
CA LYS A 199 3.70 18.45 -5.57
C LYS A 199 2.40 18.20 -6.34
N ARG A 200 2.41 17.28 -7.31
CA ARG A 200 1.20 16.92 -8.09
C ARG A 200 0.13 16.25 -7.22
N LYS A 201 0.53 15.39 -6.27
CA LYS A 201 -0.41 14.77 -5.33
C LYS A 201 -1.06 15.80 -4.40
N LEU A 202 -0.26 16.73 -3.88
CA LEU A 202 -0.77 17.83 -3.05
C LEU A 202 -1.77 18.70 -3.82
N LEU A 203 -1.47 19.04 -5.08
CA LEU A 203 -2.39 19.79 -5.95
C LEU A 203 -3.70 19.04 -6.21
N LYS A 204 -3.64 17.73 -6.49
CA LYS A 204 -4.85 16.91 -6.67
C LYS A 204 -5.69 16.80 -5.40
N ARG A 205 -5.05 16.67 -4.23
CA ARG A 205 -5.76 16.59 -2.94
C ARG A 205 -6.49 17.89 -2.62
N ASN A 206 -5.88 19.04 -2.92
CA ASN A 206 -6.51 20.35 -2.74
C ASN A 206 -7.68 20.59 -3.71
N LEU A 207 -7.57 20.10 -4.96
CA LEU A 207 -8.66 20.18 -5.94
C LEU A 207 -9.85 19.28 -5.57
N CYS A 208 -9.61 18.10 -4.99
CA CYS A 208 -10.70 17.22 -4.52
C CYS A 208 -11.43 17.75 -3.27
N GLN A 209 -10.79 18.61 -2.45
CA GLN A 209 -11.45 19.19 -1.26
C GLN A 209 -12.37 20.37 -1.59
N CYS A 210 -12.21 21.03 -2.74
CA CYS A 210 -13.11 22.10 -3.19
C CYS A 210 -14.38 21.59 -3.92
N GLY A 211 -14.61 20.27 -3.99
CA GLY A 211 -15.68 19.66 -4.79
C GLY A 211 -16.96 19.26 -4.06
N TYR A 212 -17.02 19.36 -2.72
CA TYR A 212 -18.23 19.03 -1.95
C TYR A 212 -18.88 20.31 -1.42
N GLY A 213 -19.53 21.03 -2.34
CA GLY A 213 -20.25 22.25 -2.02
C GLY A 213 -21.44 22.45 -2.97
N TRP A 214 -22.29 21.43 -3.09
CA TRP A 214 -23.68 21.50 -3.57
C TRP A 214 -24.49 20.38 -2.92
#